data_AF-A0A2A4U6G2-F1
#
_entry.id   AF-A0A2A4U6G2-F1
#
_cell.length_a   1.000
_cell.length_b   1.000
_cell.length_c   1.000
_cell.angle_alpha   90.00
_cell.angle_beta   90.00
_cell.angle_gamma   90.00
#
_symmetry.space_group_name_H-M   'P 1'
#
loop_
_entity.id
_entity.type
_entity.pdbx_description
1 polymer ?
#
loop_
_entity_poly.entity_id
_entity_poly.type
_entity_poly.pdbx_seq_one_letter_code
_entity_poly.pdbx_strand_id
1 'polypeptide(L)'
;MERRLYFVFGDVLACALAGGGAGLVAFYALPNDWLAVFGMLGGMGLGMIAGMVIGLLLSPFFGAMEVMIPAALAGMVSGMWVGMMHTTITLSDAIGTGAGIGVLCLAFTYVRHVRLHGTVDPDDLDLEDKNNE
;
A
#
# COMPACT_ATOMS: atom_id res chain seq x y z
N MET A 1 -8.30 -7.80 10.48
CA MET A 1 -8.53 -8.61 9.26
C MET A 1 -9.39 -9.84 9.53
N GLU A 2 -10.70 -9.70 9.39
CA GLU A 2 -11.60 -10.86 9.33
C GLU A 2 -11.22 -11.74 8.12
N ARG A 3 -11.13 -13.07 8.30
CA ARG A 3 -10.65 -14.03 7.28
C ARG A 3 -11.64 -14.26 6.12
N ARG A 4 -12.51 -13.30 5.79
CA ARG A 4 -13.40 -13.44 4.63
C ARG A 4 -12.60 -13.14 3.36
N LEU A 5 -12.47 -14.15 2.50
CA LEU A 5 -11.78 -14.08 1.20
C LEU A 5 -12.14 -12.83 0.37
N TYR A 6 -13.37 -12.32 0.53
CA TYR A 6 -13.83 -11.10 -0.12
C TYR A 6 -13.02 -9.85 0.27
N PHE A 7 -12.64 -9.71 1.54
CA PHE A 7 -11.85 -8.57 2.01
C PHE A 7 -10.43 -8.60 1.46
N VAL A 8 -9.77 -9.76 1.48
CA VAL A 8 -8.42 -9.92 0.94
C VAL A 8 -8.35 -9.62 -0.55
N PHE A 9 -9.35 -10.05 -1.32
CA PHE A 9 -9.39 -9.80 -2.75
C PHE A 9 -9.56 -8.31 -3.07
N GLY A 10 -10.41 -7.61 -2.32
CA GLY A 10 -10.59 -6.16 -2.44
C GLY A 10 -9.32 -5.39 -2.08
N ASP A 11 -8.60 -5.83 -1.06
CA ASP A 11 -7.39 -5.18 -0.59
C ASP A 11 -6.22 -5.35 -1.59
N VAL A 12 -6.09 -6.55 -2.19
CA VAL A 12 -5.16 -6.80 -3.31
C VAL A 12 -5.50 -5.91 -4.51
N LEU A 13 -6.78 -5.80 -4.87
CA LEU A 13 -7.21 -4.94 -5.96
C LEU A 13 -6.93 -3.46 -5.63
N ALA A 14 -7.19 -3.03 -4.39
CA ALA A 14 -6.94 -1.67 -3.91
C ALA A 14 -5.46 -1.31 -4.04
N CYS A 15 -4.57 -2.19 -3.55
CA CYS A 15 -3.13 -1.94 -3.59
C CYS A 15 -2.56 -2.04 -5.01
N ALA A 16 -3.07 -2.93 -5.85
CA ALA A 16 -2.69 -3.01 -7.25
C ALA A 16 -3.10 -1.74 -8.02
N LEU A 17 -4.33 -1.24 -7.79
CA LEU A 17 -4.82 0.00 -8.40
C LEU A 17 -4.09 1.22 -7.85
N ALA A 18 -3.83 1.29 -6.54
CA ALA A 18 -3.06 2.36 -5.92
C ALA A 18 -1.64 2.40 -6.47
N GLY A 19 -0.96 1.25 -6.51
CA GLY A 19 0.40 1.12 -7.01
C GLY A 19 0.52 1.43 -8.51
N GLY A 20 -0.36 0.86 -9.33
CA GLY A 20 -0.40 1.08 -10.78
C GLY A 20 -0.85 2.50 -11.16
N GLY A 21 -1.84 3.05 -10.45
CA GLY A 21 -2.30 4.43 -10.63
C GLY A 21 -1.22 5.44 -10.28
N ALA A 22 -0.52 5.24 -9.15
CA ALA A 22 0.63 6.07 -8.78
C ALA A 22 1.75 6.02 -9.83
N GLY A 23 2.04 4.83 -10.39
CA GLY A 23 3.03 4.68 -11.47
C GLY A 23 2.61 5.40 -12.76
N LEU A 24 1.33 5.30 -13.15
CA LEU A 24 0.80 5.97 -14.34
C LEU A 24 0.85 7.50 -14.20
N VAL A 25 0.43 8.02 -13.04
CA VAL A 25 0.48 9.46 -12.73
C VAL A 25 1.92 9.95 -12.70
N ALA A 26 2.84 9.19 -12.10
CA ALA A 26 4.26 9.53 -12.08
C ALA A 26 4.86 9.56 -13.50
N PHE A 27 4.54 8.58 -14.35
CA PHE A 27 5.05 8.55 -15.73
C PHE A 27 4.57 9.74 -16.57
N TYR A 28 3.30 10.16 -16.42
CA TYR A 28 2.77 11.30 -17.17
C TYR A 28 3.19 12.67 -16.64
N ALA A 29 3.35 12.78 -15.32
CA ALA A 29 3.64 14.07 -14.69
C ALA A 29 5.14 14.41 -14.71
N LEU A 30 6.02 13.42 -14.87
CA LEU A 30 7.46 13.65 -14.85
C LEU A 30 8.08 13.68 -16.26
N PRO A 31 8.76 14.78 -16.65
CA PRO A 31 9.41 14.90 -17.95
C PRO A 31 10.70 14.05 -18.01
N ASN A 32 11.00 13.52 -19.20
CA ASN A 32 12.08 12.54 -19.41
C ASN A 32 13.52 13.08 -19.19
N ASP A 33 13.69 14.39 -19.07
CA ASP A 33 15.01 15.03 -18.96
C ASP A 33 15.39 15.41 -17.51
N TRP A 34 14.60 15.00 -16.52
CA TRP A 34 14.87 15.35 -15.12
C TRP A 34 15.95 14.47 -14.48
N LEU A 35 16.72 15.08 -13.57
CA LEU A 35 17.62 14.33 -12.67
C LEU A 35 16.77 13.37 -11.83
N ALA A 36 17.26 12.14 -11.65
CA ALA A 36 16.56 11.08 -10.93
C ALA A 36 16.08 11.51 -9.52
N VAL A 37 16.76 12.46 -8.87
CA VAL A 37 16.37 13.03 -7.58
C VAL A 37 15.04 13.79 -7.64
N PHE A 38 14.84 14.61 -8.67
CA PHE A 38 13.56 15.29 -8.90
C PHE A 38 12.48 14.30 -9.37
N GLY A 39 12.90 13.29 -10.13
CA GLY A 39 12.15 12.07 -10.44
C GLY A 39 11.48 11.46 -9.22
N MET A 40 12.31 11.19 -8.22
CA MET A 40 11.94 10.55 -6.96
C MET A 40 11.05 11.44 -6.08
N LEU A 41 11.38 12.74 -5.94
CA LEU A 41 10.59 13.70 -5.16
C LEU A 41 9.19 13.92 -5.76
N GLY A 42 9.11 14.08 -7.08
CA GLY A 42 7.84 14.23 -7.79
C GLY A 42 7.01 12.95 -7.73
N GLY A 43 7.65 11.79 -7.97
CA GLY A 43 7.01 10.49 -7.90
C GLY A 43 6.48 10.14 -6.51
N MET A 44 7.21 10.50 -5.44
CA MET A 44 6.77 10.31 -4.06
C MET A 44 5.53 11.14 -3.75
N GLY A 45 5.52 12.44 -4.09
CA GLY A 45 4.38 13.32 -3.84
C GLY A 45 3.13 12.88 -4.59
N LEU A 46 3.27 12.61 -5.89
CA LEU A 46 2.16 12.16 -6.74
C LEU A 46 1.66 10.77 -6.35
N GLY A 47 2.58 9.86 -6.03
CA GLY A 47 2.25 8.50 -5.60
C GLY A 47 1.52 8.47 -4.26
N MET A 48 1.90 9.35 -3.33
CA MET A 48 1.19 9.52 -2.06
C MET A 48 -0.23 10.05 -2.28
N ILE A 49 -0.42 11.07 -3.13
CA ILE A 49 -1.74 11.63 -3.44
C ILE A 49 -2.61 10.57 -4.11
N ALA A 50 -2.09 9.87 -5.12
CA ALA A 50 -2.81 8.81 -5.82
C ALA A 50 -3.19 7.66 -4.87
N GLY A 51 -2.25 7.22 -4.03
CA GLY A 51 -2.50 6.18 -3.02
C GLY A 51 -3.53 6.61 -1.97
N MET A 52 -3.50 7.87 -1.53
CA MET A 52 -4.51 8.41 -0.62
C MET A 52 -5.88 8.53 -1.27
N VAL A 53 -5.97 9.02 -2.50
CA VAL A 53 -7.25 9.14 -3.22
C VAL A 53 -7.88 7.77 -3.40
N ILE A 54 -7.10 6.76 -3.83
CA ILE A 54 -7.58 5.39 -4.03
C ILE A 54 -7.94 4.75 -2.68
N GLY A 55 -7.11 4.93 -1.65
CA GLY A 55 -7.42 4.46 -0.29
C GLY A 55 -8.68 5.10 0.30
N LEU A 56 -8.93 6.38 0.03
CA LEU A 56 -10.13 7.10 0.48
C LEU A 56 -11.37 6.66 -0.30
N LEU A 57 -11.23 6.37 -1.60
CA LEU A 57 -12.34 5.87 -2.42
C LEU A 57 -12.79 4.46 -2.00
N LEU A 58 -11.85 3.61 -1.56
CA LEU A 58 -12.11 2.23 -1.15
C LEU A 58 -12.33 2.05 0.36
N SER A 59 -11.99 3.06 1.18
CA SER A 59 -12.27 3.16 2.61
C SER A 59 -13.70 2.74 3.03
N PRO A 60 -14.79 3.22 2.40
CA PRO A 60 -16.15 2.87 2.81
C PRO A 60 -16.54 1.41 2.52
N PHE A 61 -15.82 0.72 1.64
CA PHE A 61 -16.12 -0.67 1.28
C PHE A 61 -15.39 -1.70 2.17
N PHE A 62 -14.18 -1.40 2.63
CA PHE A 62 -13.29 -2.39 3.23
C PHE A 62 -12.76 -2.05 4.65
N GLY A 63 -13.20 -0.94 5.24
CA GLY A 63 -12.79 -0.53 6.58
C GLY A 63 -11.61 0.45 6.55
N ALA A 64 -11.87 1.68 7.00
CA ALA A 64 -11.03 2.85 6.72
C ALA A 64 -9.57 2.75 7.21
N MET A 65 -9.29 2.06 8.32
CA MET A 65 -7.94 2.03 8.91
C MET A 65 -7.05 0.89 8.37
N GLU A 66 -7.63 -0.24 7.95
CA GLU A 66 -6.84 -1.40 7.50
C GLU A 66 -6.35 -1.24 6.05
N VAL A 67 -7.13 -0.58 5.18
CA VAL A 67 -6.81 -0.43 3.76
C VAL A 67 -5.99 0.83 3.47
N MET A 68 -6.19 1.89 4.26
CA MET A 68 -5.58 3.19 3.95
C MET A 68 -4.07 3.20 4.20
N ILE A 69 -3.59 2.47 5.21
CA ILE A 69 -2.14 2.33 5.49
C ILE A 69 -1.41 1.59 4.35
N PRO A 70 -1.80 0.37 3.95
CA PRO A 70 -1.14 -0.33 2.85
C PRO A 70 -1.33 0.36 1.50
N ALA A 71 -2.48 0.95 1.21
CA ALA A 71 -2.69 1.69 -0.05
C ALA A 71 -1.81 2.94 -0.16
N ALA A 72 -1.67 3.71 0.94
CA ALA A 72 -0.78 4.87 0.97
C ALA A 72 0.70 4.44 0.84
N LEU A 73 1.10 3.36 1.52
CA LEU A 73 2.46 2.83 1.46
C LEU A 73 2.79 2.27 0.06
N ALA A 74 1.85 1.55 -0.55
CA ALA A 74 1.93 1.06 -1.92
C ALA A 74 2.12 2.21 -2.92
N GLY A 75 1.29 3.25 -2.86
CA GLY A 75 1.37 4.40 -3.76
C GLY A 75 2.67 5.19 -3.60
N MET A 76 3.15 5.33 -2.37
CA MET A 76 4.40 6.06 -2.10
C MET A 76 5.63 5.31 -2.62
N VAL A 77 5.71 4.00 -2.37
CA VAL A 77 6.85 3.17 -2.81
C VAL A 77 6.83 2.95 -4.32
N SER A 78 5.64 2.74 -4.92
CA SER A 78 5.53 2.59 -6.37
C SER A 78 5.85 3.90 -7.10
N GLY A 79 5.34 5.04 -6.62
CA GLY A 79 5.61 6.35 -7.20
C GLY A 79 7.09 6.73 -7.12
N MET A 80 7.75 6.39 -6.02
CA MET A 80 9.19 6.58 -5.85
C MET A 80 10.01 5.72 -6.82
N TRP A 81 9.66 4.43 -6.96
CA TRP A 81 10.36 3.51 -7.86
C TRP A 81 10.20 3.90 -9.33
N VAL A 82 8.97 4.19 -9.74
CA VAL A 82 8.65 4.61 -11.12
C VAL A 82 9.25 5.98 -11.41
N GLY A 83 9.23 6.92 -10.46
CA GLY A 83 9.87 8.23 -10.59
C GLY A 83 11.39 8.15 -10.73
N MET A 84 12.04 7.19 -10.07
CA MET A 84 13.47 6.90 -10.27
C MET A 84 13.76 6.32 -11.64
N MET A 85 12.89 5.45 -12.13
CA MET A 85 13.10 4.69 -13.36
C MET A 85 12.51 5.36 -14.59
N HIS A 86 11.93 6.56 -14.48
CA HIS A 86 11.13 7.18 -15.55
C HIS A 86 11.87 7.33 -16.88
N THR A 87 13.20 7.47 -16.85
CA THR A 87 14.05 7.63 -18.04
C THR A 87 14.27 6.34 -18.82
N THR A 88 13.97 5.19 -18.22
CA THR A 88 14.32 3.85 -18.74
C THR A 88 13.13 2.94 -18.98
N ILE A 89 11.95 3.29 -18.48
CA ILE A 89 10.76 2.41 -18.48
C ILE A 89 9.72 2.87 -19.50
N THR A 90 8.99 1.90 -20.06
CA THR A 90 7.83 2.17 -20.92
C THR A 90 6.56 2.29 -20.06
N LEU A 91 5.50 2.92 -20.58
CA LEU A 91 4.20 3.07 -19.89
C LEU A 91 3.66 1.72 -19.34
N SER A 92 3.77 0.64 -20.12
CA SER A 92 3.35 -0.70 -19.69
C SER A 92 4.16 -1.22 -18.50
N ASP A 93 5.47 -0.95 -18.47
CA ASP A 93 6.34 -1.33 -17.36
C ASP A 93 6.07 -0.48 -16.11
N ALA A 94 5.75 0.82 -16.27
CA ALA A 94 5.41 1.68 -15.15
C ALA A 94 4.15 1.18 -14.42
N ILE A 95 3.13 0.77 -15.17
CA ILE A 95 1.89 0.19 -14.61
C ILE A 95 2.17 -1.19 -14.00
N GLY A 96 2.92 -2.05 -14.71
CA GLY A 96 3.22 -3.40 -14.26
C GLY A 96 4.07 -3.43 -12.98
N THR A 97 5.15 -2.65 -12.95
CA THR A 97 6.03 -2.52 -11.78
C THR A 97 5.30 -1.83 -10.63
N GLY A 98 4.50 -0.80 -10.90
CA GLY A 98 3.69 -0.13 -9.89
C GLY A 98 2.66 -1.05 -9.23
N ALA A 99 1.93 -1.83 -10.03
CA ALA A 99 0.99 -2.82 -9.51
C ALA A 99 1.69 -3.93 -8.72
N GLY A 100 2.83 -4.44 -9.22
CA GLY A 100 3.64 -5.45 -8.53
C GLY A 100 4.16 -4.98 -7.17
N ILE A 101 4.65 -3.74 -7.09
CA ILE A 101 5.09 -3.11 -5.84
C ILE A 101 3.90 -2.93 -4.87
N GLY A 102 2.72 -2.57 -5.39
CA GLY A 102 1.51 -2.46 -4.58
C GLY A 102 1.12 -3.78 -3.92
N VAL A 103 1.12 -4.88 -4.68
CA VAL A 103 0.85 -6.23 -4.15
C VAL A 103 1.93 -6.65 -3.14
N LEU A 104 3.20 -6.35 -3.41
CA LEU A 104 4.30 -6.59 -2.46
C LEU A 104 4.13 -5.82 -1.15
N CYS A 105 3.70 -4.56 -1.19
CA CYS A 105 3.44 -3.76 0.01
C CYS A 105 2.32 -4.37 0.83
N LEU A 106 1.24 -4.84 0.20
CA LEU A 106 0.15 -5.52 0.89
C LEU A 106 0.59 -6.85 1.51
N ALA A 107 1.38 -7.66 0.79
CA ALA A 107 1.95 -8.88 1.35
C ALA A 107 2.83 -8.57 2.57
N PHE A 108 3.62 -7.50 2.50
CA PHE A 108 4.49 -7.06 3.60
C PHE A 108 3.69 -6.61 4.83
N THR A 109 2.68 -5.75 4.66
CA THR A 109 1.82 -5.31 5.77
C THR A 109 1.04 -6.46 6.37
N TYR A 110 0.56 -7.40 5.55
CA TYR A 110 -0.10 -8.62 6.03
C TYR A 110 0.80 -9.48 6.92
N VAL A 111 2.04 -9.76 6.48
CA VAL A 111 3.01 -10.53 7.27
C VAL A 111 3.34 -9.84 8.59
N ARG A 112 3.48 -8.51 8.59
CA ARG A 112 3.76 -7.74 9.80
C ARG A 112 2.56 -7.74 10.75
N HIS A 113 1.36 -7.62 10.20
CA HIS A 113 0.12 -7.68 10.98
C HIS A 113 -0.07 -9.04 11.65
N VAL A 114 0.22 -10.16 10.95
CA VAL A 114 0.18 -11.51 11.54
C VAL A 114 1.23 -11.70 12.63
N ARG A 115 2.41 -11.08 12.52
CA ARG A 115 3.44 -11.14 13.57
C ARG A 115 3.10 -10.33 14.82
N LEU A 116 2.32 -9.25 14.68
CA LEU A 116 1.98 -8.34 15.78
C LEU A 116 0.75 -8.80 16.56
N HIS A 117 -0.17 -9.51 15.92
CA HIS A 117 -1.21 -10.26 16.63
C HIS A 117 -0.58 -11.51 17.27
N GLY A 118 0.17 -11.30 18.34
CA GLY A 118 0.50 -12.33 19.31
C GLY A 118 -0.79 -12.93 19.85
N THR A 119 -0.80 -14.24 20.00
CA THR A 119 -1.85 -14.99 20.68
C THR A 119 -2.10 -14.35 22.05
N VAL A 120 -3.28 -13.75 22.25
CA VAL A 120 -3.79 -13.53 23.61
C VAL A 120 -4.05 -14.93 24.14
N ASP A 121 -3.17 -15.42 25.02
CA ASP A 121 -3.42 -16.68 25.72
C ASP A 121 -4.61 -16.46 26.65
N PRO A 122 -5.68 -17.27 26.55
CA PRO A 122 -6.83 -17.14 27.44
C PRO A 122 -6.48 -17.37 28.92
N ASP A 123 -5.32 -17.98 29.20
CA ASP A 123 -4.82 -18.21 30.56
C ASP A 123 -4.44 -16.91 31.30
N ASP A 124 -4.17 -15.79 30.60
CA ASP A 124 -3.88 -14.50 31.24
C ASP A 124 -5.15 -13.82 31.79
N LEU A 125 -6.34 -14.16 31.28
CA LEU A 125 -7.62 -13.59 31.72
C LEU A 125 -8.12 -14.25 33.02
N ASP A 126 -7.76 -15.51 33.27
CA ASP A 126 -8.16 -16.25 34.48
C ASP A 126 -7.33 -15.85 35.72
N LEU A 127 -6.17 -15.21 35.52
CA LEU A 127 -5.29 -14.75 36.60
C LEU A 127 -5.66 -13.37 37.13
N GLU A 128 -6.29 -12.53 36.30
CA GLU A 128 -6.75 -11.19 36.71
C GLU A 128 -8.04 -11.26 37.55
N ASP A 129 -8.91 -12.24 37.29
CA ASP A 129 -10.14 -12.44 38.05
C ASP A 129 -9.83 -13.01 39.45
N LYS A 130 -8.89 -13.96 39.54
CA LYS A 130 -8.47 -14.58 40.82
C LYS A 130 -7.69 -13.67 41.77
N ASN A 131 -7.13 -12.56 41.28
CA ASN A 131 -6.35 -11.62 42.10
C ASN A 131 -7.22 -10.46 42.64
N ASN A 132 -8.49 -10.41 42.24
CA ASN A 132 -9.48 -9.41 42.63
C ASN A 132 -10.58 -9.96 43.58
N GLU A 133 -10.49 -11.22 44.01
CA GLU A 133 -11.28 -11.84 45.11
C GLU A 133 -10.45 -11.97 46.39
#